data_AF-A0A1M6XLI5-F1
#
_entry.id   AF-A0A1M6XLI5-F1
#
_cell.length_a   1.000
_cell.length_b   1.000
_cell.length_c   1.000
_cell.angle_alpha   90.00
_cell.angle_beta   90.00
_cell.angle_gamma   90.00
#
_symmetry.space_group_name_H-M   'P 1'
#
loop_
_entity.id
_entity.type
_entity.pdbx_description
1 polymer ?
#
loop_
_entity_poly.entity_id
_entity_poly.type
_entity_poly.pdbx_seq_one_letter_code
_entity_poly.pdbx_strand_id
1 'polypeptide(L)'
;MADLVEIAQWEEGVYQLETSDPVMGGPDGVDNRQAKQLANRTRYLRAQQEAHAGAENPHPQYATLVAMQAAIAALVNASPATLDTLKELADALGDDPNFATTVTNALALKAALDSPLFTGTPRGPTPAQFDNSTKLATTAFLSQFGLQYSPLHSGQATVASTTMDNSYIGSRVVFNNTANQAATLPPIAGLPNGASVHCSKVSTSSSGIVTISAAGADQIDSGTGLVASVALNPGEDCVFTVLSGAWVISGSFLFRRNAFSQSLANNGYAKLPSGLIIQWGTSTIATQSMQTVTLPVAYPNAFILAAGNTGTVITPNAASISLGFQGNGSKTSFNVIAGTASSGSTGISWISIGY
;
A
#
# COMPACT_ATOMS: atom_id res chain seq x y z
N MET A 1 -46.10 -87.74 67.14
CA MET A 1 -46.98 -87.09 66.14
C MET A 1 -46.55 -87.61 64.79
N ALA A 2 -47.49 -88.08 63.96
CA ALA A 2 -47.19 -88.67 62.65
C ALA A 2 -47.56 -87.66 61.57
N ASP A 3 -46.57 -87.12 60.86
CA ASP A 3 -46.79 -86.19 59.75
C ASP A 3 -47.29 -86.95 58.51
N LEU A 4 -48.02 -86.27 57.63
CA LEU A 4 -48.40 -86.82 56.33
C LEU A 4 -47.16 -86.96 55.45
N VAL A 5 -46.99 -88.13 54.84
CA VAL A 5 -45.90 -88.36 53.89
C VAL A 5 -46.22 -87.62 52.60
N GLU A 6 -45.51 -86.52 52.37
CA GLU A 6 -45.57 -85.76 51.13
C GLU A 6 -44.74 -86.46 50.05
N ILE A 7 -45.25 -86.52 48.82
CA ILE A 7 -44.52 -86.97 47.64
C ILE A 7 -44.63 -85.92 46.54
N ALA A 8 -43.55 -85.72 45.78
CA ALA A 8 -43.49 -84.72 44.72
C ALA A 8 -44.26 -85.20 43.48
N GLN A 9 -45.59 -85.26 43.59
CA GLN A 9 -46.48 -85.63 42.51
C GLN A 9 -47.54 -84.55 42.29
N TRP A 10 -47.83 -84.25 41.03
CA TRP A 10 -48.96 -83.42 40.68
C TRP A 10 -50.25 -84.24 40.80
N GLU A 11 -51.10 -83.86 41.75
CA GLU A 11 -52.45 -84.44 41.86
C GLU A 11 -53.35 -83.72 40.85
N GLU A 12 -54.17 -84.42 40.07
CA GLU A 12 -55.09 -83.80 39.09
C GLU A 12 -56.23 -83.02 39.77
N GLY A 13 -56.61 -83.42 40.99
CA GLY A 13 -57.64 -82.77 41.79
C GLY A 13 -57.38 -82.85 43.29
N VAL A 14 -58.06 -82.01 44.06
CA VAL A 14 -58.21 -82.22 45.51
C VAL A 14 -59.56 -82.89 45.70
N TYR A 15 -59.56 -84.08 46.29
CA TYR A 15 -60.76 -84.83 46.61
C TYR A 15 -61.68 -83.95 47.46
N GLN A 16 -62.98 -84.08 47.29
CA GLN A 16 -63.97 -83.46 48.17
C GLN A 16 -64.54 -84.57 49.04
N LEU A 17 -64.54 -84.40 50.37
CA LEU A 17 -65.18 -85.36 51.26
C LEU A 17 -66.67 -85.41 50.95
N GLU A 18 -67.17 -86.62 50.69
CA GLU A 18 -68.58 -86.86 50.47
C GLU A 18 -69.30 -87.10 51.79
N THR A 19 -70.61 -86.81 51.85
CA THR A 19 -71.40 -87.01 53.09
C THR A 19 -71.53 -88.48 53.49
N SER A 20 -71.24 -89.41 52.57
CA SER A 20 -71.22 -90.85 52.82
C SER A 20 -69.84 -91.39 53.24
N ASP A 21 -68.79 -90.58 53.23
CA ASP A 21 -67.44 -91.06 53.54
C ASP A 21 -67.30 -91.32 55.06
N PRO A 22 -66.74 -92.48 55.46
CA PRO A 22 -66.51 -92.77 56.88
C PRO A 22 -65.36 -91.91 57.42
N VAL A 23 -65.52 -91.38 58.64
CA VAL A 23 -64.47 -90.66 59.38
C VAL A 23 -63.38 -91.66 59.73
N MET A 24 -62.34 -91.71 58.91
CA MET A 24 -61.24 -92.65 59.01
C MET A 24 -59.94 -91.86 58.96
N GLY A 25 -59.26 -91.79 60.10
CA GLY A 25 -57.91 -91.23 60.22
C GLY A 25 -56.83 -92.23 59.78
N GLY A 26 -55.57 -91.82 59.95
CA GLY A 26 -54.40 -92.61 59.56
C GLY A 26 -53.88 -92.28 58.14
N PRO A 27 -52.78 -92.92 57.71
CA PRO A 27 -52.05 -92.57 56.48
C PRO A 27 -52.84 -92.72 55.17
N ASP A 28 -53.80 -93.65 55.17
CA ASP A 28 -54.70 -93.98 54.06
C ASP A 28 -56.17 -93.67 54.40
N GLY A 29 -56.37 -92.90 55.46
CA GLY A 29 -57.67 -92.40 55.89
C GLY A 29 -58.25 -91.38 54.91
N VAL A 30 -59.56 -91.46 54.65
CA VAL A 30 -60.25 -90.58 53.71
C VAL A 30 -60.17 -89.10 54.16
N ASP A 31 -60.20 -88.86 55.48
CA ASP A 31 -60.11 -87.53 56.10
C ASP A 31 -58.81 -86.79 55.75
N ASN A 32 -57.72 -87.54 55.57
CA ASN A 32 -56.40 -86.98 55.27
C ASN A 32 -56.12 -86.84 53.77
N ARG A 33 -57.02 -87.32 52.90
CA ARG A 33 -56.81 -87.37 51.46
C ARG A 33 -56.64 -85.99 50.85
N GLN A 34 -57.51 -85.03 51.20
CA GLN A 34 -57.44 -83.66 50.68
C GLN A 34 -56.12 -82.98 51.06
N ALA A 35 -55.73 -83.11 52.33
CA ALA A 35 -54.50 -82.54 52.87
C ALA A 35 -53.26 -83.17 52.22
N LYS A 36 -53.24 -84.50 52.06
CA LYS A 36 -52.18 -85.24 51.36
C LYS A 36 -52.04 -84.76 49.91
N GLN A 37 -53.14 -84.58 49.20
CA GLN A 37 -53.10 -84.13 47.80
C GLN A 37 -52.61 -82.69 47.65
N LEU A 38 -53.04 -81.77 48.53
CA LEU A 38 -52.56 -80.40 48.52
C LEU A 38 -51.06 -80.32 48.88
N ALA A 39 -50.64 -81.09 49.88
CA ALA A 39 -49.23 -81.18 50.27
C ALA A 39 -48.36 -81.73 49.14
N ASN A 40 -48.82 -82.77 48.44
CA ASN A 40 -48.15 -83.32 47.25
C ASN A 40 -47.99 -82.29 46.13
N ARG A 41 -49.05 -81.55 45.78
CA ARG A 41 -48.99 -80.46 44.79
C ARG A 41 -48.03 -79.35 45.20
N THR A 42 -48.07 -78.95 46.47
CA THR A 42 -47.19 -77.91 47.02
C THR A 42 -45.74 -78.36 46.92
N ARG A 43 -45.46 -79.62 47.27
CA ARG A 43 -44.14 -80.23 47.13
C ARG A 43 -43.70 -80.35 45.67
N TYR A 44 -44.61 -80.66 44.74
CA TYR A 44 -44.33 -80.68 43.29
C TYR A 44 -44.00 -79.30 42.74
N LEU A 45 -44.82 -78.28 43.03
CA LEU A 45 -44.58 -76.90 42.58
C LEU A 45 -43.32 -76.32 43.21
N ARG A 46 -43.07 -76.61 44.48
CA ARG A 46 -41.83 -76.25 45.16
C ARG A 46 -40.63 -76.92 44.48
N ALA A 47 -40.70 -78.21 44.17
CA ALA A 47 -39.65 -78.91 43.44
C ALA A 47 -39.42 -78.30 42.05
N GLN A 48 -40.48 -77.91 41.33
CA GLN A 48 -40.33 -77.21 40.05
C GLN A 48 -39.74 -75.80 40.20
N GLN A 49 -40.15 -75.03 41.21
CA GLN A 49 -39.62 -73.69 41.45
C GLN A 49 -38.16 -73.75 41.89
N GLU A 50 -37.79 -74.71 42.74
CA GLU A 50 -36.41 -74.99 43.14
C GLU A 50 -35.58 -75.44 41.92
N ALA A 51 -36.14 -76.26 41.03
CA ALA A 51 -35.50 -76.65 39.77
C ALA A 51 -35.34 -75.45 38.80
N HIS A 52 -36.32 -74.56 38.71
CA HIS A 52 -36.28 -73.35 37.88
C HIS A 52 -35.29 -72.31 38.44
N ALA A 53 -35.26 -72.13 39.76
CA ALA A 53 -34.34 -71.22 40.45
C ALA A 53 -32.89 -71.74 40.46
N GLY A 54 -32.70 -73.07 40.47
CA GLY A 54 -31.40 -73.72 40.37
C GLY A 54 -30.91 -73.95 38.93
N ALA A 55 -31.75 -73.71 37.93
CA ALA A 55 -31.35 -73.81 36.53
C ALA A 55 -30.35 -72.70 36.17
N GLU A 56 -29.28 -73.07 35.44
CA GLU A 56 -28.27 -72.10 34.98
C GLU A 56 -28.84 -71.13 33.92
N ASN A 57 -29.82 -71.58 33.13
CA ASN A 57 -30.53 -70.76 32.15
C ASN A 57 -32.02 -71.13 32.07
N PRO A 58 -32.86 -70.62 33.01
CA PRO A 58 -34.28 -70.92 33.08
C PRO A 58 -35.10 -70.37 31.89
N HIS A 59 -34.55 -69.39 31.15
CA HIS A 59 -35.20 -68.76 30.01
C HIS A 59 -34.23 -68.64 28.81
N PRO A 60 -33.92 -69.76 28.13
CA PRO A 60 -32.87 -69.83 27.11
C PRO A 60 -33.14 -69.01 25.85
N GLN A 61 -34.37 -68.54 25.68
CA GLN A 61 -34.78 -67.64 24.59
C GLN A 61 -34.31 -66.19 24.75
N TYR A 62 -33.83 -65.78 25.93
CA TYR A 62 -33.29 -64.45 26.18
C TYR A 62 -31.78 -64.53 26.42
N ALA A 63 -31.02 -63.61 25.81
CA ALA A 63 -29.63 -63.42 26.21
C ALA A 63 -29.59 -62.89 27.65
N THR A 64 -28.89 -63.58 28.54
CA THR A 64 -28.72 -63.11 29.93
C THR A 64 -27.78 -61.91 29.96
N LEU A 65 -27.95 -61.01 30.95
CA LEU A 65 -27.01 -59.91 31.17
C LEU A 65 -25.56 -60.41 31.31
N VAL A 66 -25.38 -61.58 31.94
CA VAL A 66 -24.09 -62.25 32.12
C VAL A 66 -23.49 -62.66 30.77
N ALA A 67 -24.29 -63.28 29.89
CA ALA A 67 -23.82 -63.69 28.57
C ALA A 67 -23.44 -62.49 27.69
N MET A 68 -24.21 -61.40 27.75
CA MET A 68 -23.89 -60.17 27.04
C MET A 68 -22.60 -59.51 27.57
N GLN A 69 -22.44 -59.44 28.89
CA GLN A 69 -21.23 -58.90 29.51
C GLN A 69 -20.00 -59.75 29.15
N ALA A 70 -20.14 -61.08 29.13
CA ALA A 70 -19.08 -62.00 28.71
C ALA A 70 -18.71 -61.82 27.24
N ALA A 71 -19.69 -61.64 26.35
CA ALA A 71 -19.43 -61.38 24.93
C ALA A 71 -18.73 -60.02 24.71
N ILE A 72 -19.12 -58.97 25.43
CA ILE A 72 -18.44 -57.66 25.40
C ILE A 72 -17.01 -57.77 25.93
N ALA A 73 -16.81 -58.45 27.05
CA ALA A 73 -15.48 -58.67 27.62
C ALA A 73 -14.60 -59.49 26.67
N ALA A 74 -15.15 -60.53 26.03
CA ALA A 74 -14.44 -61.31 25.02
C ALA A 74 -14.02 -60.45 23.83
N LEU A 75 -14.90 -59.56 23.35
CA LEU A 75 -14.58 -58.62 22.27
C LEU A 75 -13.46 -57.64 22.67
N VAL A 76 -13.56 -57.04 23.87
CA VAL A 76 -12.55 -56.11 24.40
C VAL A 76 -11.20 -56.82 24.63
N ASN A 77 -11.21 -58.04 25.16
CA ASN A 77 -10.01 -58.81 25.46
C ASN A 77 -9.37 -59.43 24.21
N ALA A 78 -10.15 -59.73 23.17
CA ALA A 78 -9.62 -60.31 21.95
C ALA A 78 -8.77 -59.32 21.16
N SER A 79 -9.03 -58.00 21.27
CA SER A 79 -8.30 -57.00 20.49
C SER A 79 -8.03 -55.67 21.24
N PRO A 80 -7.29 -55.68 22.38
CA PRO A 80 -6.95 -54.45 23.10
C PRO A 80 -6.17 -53.47 22.23
N ALA A 81 -5.22 -53.99 21.44
CA ALA A 81 -4.41 -53.19 20.51
C ALA A 81 -5.25 -52.54 19.40
N THR A 82 -6.30 -53.20 18.88
CA THR A 82 -7.12 -52.57 17.84
C THR A 82 -8.02 -51.49 18.41
N LEU A 83 -8.57 -51.70 19.62
CA LEU A 83 -9.36 -50.68 20.30
C LEU A 83 -8.49 -49.46 20.64
N ASP A 84 -7.24 -49.70 21.04
CA ASP A 84 -6.23 -48.65 21.25
C ASP A 84 -5.99 -47.88 19.94
N THR A 85 -5.74 -48.56 18.81
CA THR A 85 -5.58 -47.89 17.52
C THR A 85 -6.82 -47.10 17.06
N LEU A 86 -8.03 -47.58 17.35
CA LEU A 86 -9.26 -46.87 17.02
C LEU A 86 -9.42 -45.63 17.89
N LYS A 87 -9.05 -45.71 19.17
CA LYS A 87 -9.00 -44.57 20.06
C LYS A 87 -7.96 -43.56 19.61
N GLU A 88 -6.76 -44.00 19.26
CA GLU A 88 -5.71 -43.14 18.72
C GLU A 88 -6.16 -42.43 17.43
N LEU A 89 -6.87 -43.12 16.54
CA LEU A 89 -7.44 -42.52 15.32
C LEU A 89 -8.53 -41.51 15.63
N ALA A 90 -9.45 -41.83 16.54
CA ALA A 90 -10.52 -40.92 16.96
C ALA A 90 -9.95 -39.65 17.60
N ASP A 91 -8.98 -39.82 18.51
CA ASP A 91 -8.25 -38.72 19.14
C ASP A 91 -7.46 -37.90 18.09
N ALA A 92 -6.80 -38.55 17.11
CA ALA A 92 -6.05 -37.89 16.04
C ALA A 92 -6.93 -37.09 15.06
N LEU A 93 -8.18 -37.52 14.86
CA LEU A 93 -9.18 -36.81 14.06
C LEU A 93 -10.00 -35.82 14.90
N GLY A 94 -9.74 -35.73 16.21
CA GLY A 94 -10.39 -34.81 17.14
C GLY A 94 -11.86 -35.12 17.40
N ASP A 95 -12.25 -36.40 17.34
CA ASP A 95 -13.63 -36.86 17.49
C ASP A 95 -14.65 -36.13 16.57
N ASP A 96 -14.20 -35.58 15.43
CA ASP A 96 -15.06 -34.81 14.50
C ASP A 96 -15.92 -35.76 13.62
N PRO A 97 -17.25 -35.84 13.85
CA PRO A 97 -18.13 -36.69 13.05
C PRO A 97 -18.24 -36.23 11.59
N ASN A 98 -17.86 -34.99 11.30
CA ASN A 98 -17.92 -34.34 9.99
C ASN A 98 -16.52 -34.01 9.45
N PHE A 99 -15.46 -34.69 9.90
CA PHE A 99 -14.07 -34.41 9.53
C PHE A 99 -13.87 -34.12 8.04
N ALA A 100 -14.46 -34.95 7.17
CA ALA A 100 -14.36 -34.77 5.71
C ALA A 100 -14.93 -33.42 5.24
N THR A 101 -16.09 -33.02 5.77
CA THR A 101 -16.72 -31.72 5.47
C THR A 101 -15.89 -30.58 6.04
N THR A 102 -15.42 -30.70 7.28
CA THR A 102 -14.56 -29.70 7.94
C THR A 102 -13.30 -29.44 7.14
N VAL A 103 -12.59 -30.51 6.73
CA VAL A 103 -11.37 -30.42 5.91
C VAL A 103 -11.67 -29.85 4.52
N THR A 104 -12.76 -30.30 3.88
CA THR A 104 -13.15 -29.78 2.56
C THR A 104 -13.44 -28.29 2.60
N ASN A 105 -14.16 -27.82 3.63
CA ASN A 105 -14.44 -26.40 3.83
C ASN A 105 -13.16 -25.60 4.10
N ALA A 106 -12.26 -26.11 4.94
CA ALA A 106 -10.98 -25.46 5.21
C ALA A 106 -10.10 -25.37 3.95
N LEU A 107 -10.15 -26.38 3.08
CA LEU A 107 -9.42 -26.38 1.81
C LEU A 107 -10.04 -25.42 0.79
N ALA A 108 -11.37 -25.29 0.77
CA ALA A 108 -12.07 -24.34 -0.10
C ALA A 108 -11.75 -22.87 0.20
N LEU A 109 -11.24 -22.56 1.40
CA LEU A 109 -10.76 -21.22 1.77
C LEU A 109 -9.34 -20.92 1.27
N LYS A 110 -8.60 -21.90 0.77
CA LYS A 110 -7.26 -21.70 0.21
C LYS A 110 -7.36 -21.17 -1.22
N ALA A 111 -6.41 -20.32 -1.61
CA ALA A 111 -6.27 -19.90 -2.99
C ALA A 111 -5.62 -21.03 -3.82
N ALA A 112 -5.96 -21.11 -5.12
CA ALA A 112 -5.31 -22.03 -6.04
C ALA A 112 -3.80 -21.73 -6.17
N LEU A 113 -2.99 -22.76 -6.38
CA LEU A 113 -1.55 -22.59 -6.55
C LEU A 113 -1.20 -21.93 -7.89
N ASP A 114 -1.84 -22.39 -8.97
CA ASP A 114 -1.68 -21.83 -10.30
C ASP A 114 -2.81 -20.83 -10.58
N SER A 115 -2.42 -19.61 -10.95
CA SER A 115 -3.32 -18.55 -11.41
C SER A 115 -4.55 -18.31 -10.50
N PRO A 116 -4.37 -18.05 -9.18
CA PRO A 116 -5.48 -17.86 -8.27
C PRO A 116 -6.32 -16.63 -8.62
N LEU A 117 -7.65 -16.78 -8.54
CA LEU A 117 -8.56 -15.65 -8.40
C LEU A 117 -8.63 -15.26 -6.92
N PHE A 118 -8.12 -14.08 -6.55
CA PHE A 118 -8.22 -13.57 -5.19
C PHE A 118 -9.61 -12.96 -4.94
N THR A 119 -10.20 -13.25 -3.78
CA THR A 119 -11.47 -12.68 -3.31
C THR A 119 -11.26 -11.85 -2.03
N GLY A 120 -12.23 -10.98 -1.66
CA GLY A 120 -12.11 -10.11 -0.48
C GLY A 120 -11.10 -8.97 -0.65
N THR A 121 -10.30 -8.70 0.38
CA THR A 121 -9.27 -7.64 0.42
C THR A 121 -7.85 -8.25 0.53
N PRO A 122 -7.31 -8.85 -0.56
CA PRO A 122 -5.99 -9.47 -0.53
C PRO A 122 -4.90 -8.46 -0.12
N ARG A 123 -3.99 -8.90 0.76
CA ARG A 123 -2.87 -8.09 1.27
C ARG A 123 -1.56 -8.72 0.84
N GLY A 124 -0.58 -7.88 0.54
CA GLY A 124 0.80 -8.28 0.28
C GLY A 124 1.78 -7.29 0.90
N PRO A 125 3.06 -7.66 1.07
CA PRO A 125 4.09 -6.70 1.44
C PRO A 125 4.21 -5.64 0.34
N THR A 126 4.28 -4.36 0.71
CA THR A 126 4.52 -3.26 -0.25
C THR A 126 5.97 -3.35 -0.75
N PRO A 127 6.20 -3.58 -2.06
CA PRO A 127 7.55 -3.56 -2.61
C PRO A 127 8.21 -2.18 -2.42
N ALA A 128 9.54 -2.16 -2.46
CA ALA A 128 10.29 -0.91 -2.44
C ALA A 128 9.99 -0.09 -3.70
N GLN A 129 10.09 1.23 -3.61
CA GLN A 129 9.98 2.09 -4.78
C GLN A 129 11.00 1.65 -5.85
N PHE A 130 10.58 1.58 -7.11
CA PHE A 130 11.34 1.07 -8.26
C PHE A 130 11.63 -0.44 -8.31
N ASP A 131 11.00 -1.27 -7.47
CA ASP A 131 11.07 -2.72 -7.62
C ASP A 131 10.47 -3.15 -8.98
N ASN A 132 11.26 -3.84 -9.79
CA ASN A 132 10.90 -4.33 -11.14
C ASN A 132 10.80 -5.86 -11.21
N SER A 133 10.73 -6.54 -10.06
CA SER A 133 10.58 -7.98 -9.97
C SER A 133 9.14 -8.43 -10.23
N THR A 134 8.91 -9.74 -10.23
CA THR A 134 7.60 -10.36 -10.44
C THR A 134 6.73 -10.39 -9.17
N LYS A 135 7.01 -9.54 -8.18
CA LYS A 135 6.21 -9.43 -6.95
C LYS A 135 4.84 -8.82 -7.25
N LEU A 136 3.86 -9.12 -6.40
CA LEU A 136 2.54 -8.49 -6.45
C LEU A 136 2.67 -6.98 -6.18
N ALA A 137 2.09 -6.16 -7.06
CA ALA A 137 1.96 -4.73 -6.85
C ALA A 137 0.80 -4.45 -5.87
N THR A 138 1.09 -3.78 -4.74
CA THR A 138 0.03 -3.30 -3.83
C THR A 138 -0.50 -1.95 -4.27
N THR A 139 -1.68 -1.56 -3.79
CA THR A 139 -2.21 -0.20 -4.01
C THR A 139 -1.30 0.88 -3.42
N ALA A 140 -0.63 0.59 -2.30
CA ALA A 140 0.39 1.46 -1.73
C ALA A 140 1.61 1.60 -2.63
N PHE A 141 2.08 0.52 -3.27
CA PHE A 141 3.14 0.59 -4.28
C PHE A 141 2.69 1.45 -5.46
N LEU A 142 1.51 1.19 -6.04
CA LEU A 142 0.99 1.98 -7.17
C LEU A 142 0.84 3.48 -6.82
N SER A 143 0.45 3.81 -5.60
CA SER A 143 0.37 5.20 -5.14
C SER A 143 1.70 5.95 -5.18
N GLN A 144 2.84 5.24 -5.30
CA GLN A 144 4.18 5.82 -5.45
C GLN A 144 4.57 6.13 -6.91
N PHE A 145 3.81 5.72 -7.93
CA PHE A 145 4.20 5.83 -9.36
C PHE A 145 3.40 6.83 -10.24
N GLY A 146 2.50 7.65 -9.67
CA GLY A 146 1.76 8.73 -10.40
C GLY A 146 0.48 8.23 -11.11
N LEU A 147 -0.70 8.87 -11.08
CA LEU A 147 -1.12 10.27 -11.22
C LEU A 147 -1.68 10.94 -9.94
N GLN A 148 -1.42 10.37 -8.76
CA GLN A 148 -1.67 11.06 -7.49
C GLN A 148 -0.33 11.53 -6.93
N TYR A 149 -0.14 12.85 -6.83
CA TYR A 149 0.98 13.40 -6.07
C TYR A 149 0.77 13.05 -4.59
N SER A 150 1.38 11.97 -4.11
CA SER A 150 1.36 11.63 -2.69
C SER A 150 2.78 11.24 -2.21
N PRO A 151 3.31 11.92 -1.17
CA PRO A 151 2.71 13.06 -0.46
C PRO A 151 2.81 14.36 -1.29
N LEU A 152 1.75 15.18 -1.33
CA LEU A 152 1.93 16.60 -1.65
C LEU A 152 2.68 17.23 -0.48
N HIS A 153 3.96 17.57 -0.66
CA HIS A 153 4.80 18.16 0.39
C HIS A 153 4.54 19.68 0.51
N SER A 154 3.27 20.08 0.67
CA SER A 154 2.86 21.48 0.84
C SER A 154 3.26 22.07 2.19
N GLY A 155 3.70 21.25 3.16
CA GLY A 155 4.13 21.68 4.50
C GLY A 155 5.55 22.28 4.55
N GLN A 156 6.41 22.04 3.56
CA GLN A 156 7.73 22.70 3.45
C GLN A 156 7.64 24.18 3.10
N ALA A 157 6.44 24.63 2.77
CA ALA A 157 6.19 25.92 2.20
C ALA A 157 6.50 27.09 3.16
N THR A 158 6.61 26.86 4.47
CA THR A 158 7.08 27.87 5.46
C THR A 158 8.57 27.77 5.80
N VAL A 159 9.24 26.66 5.46
CA VAL A 159 10.60 26.36 5.92
C VAL A 159 11.63 27.11 5.07
N ALA A 160 12.65 27.71 5.70
CA ALA A 160 13.69 28.45 4.98
C ALA A 160 14.59 27.56 4.11
N SER A 161 14.87 26.33 4.57
CA SER A 161 15.70 25.35 3.86
C SER A 161 15.16 23.94 4.00
N THR A 162 15.20 23.18 2.91
CA THR A 162 14.71 21.80 2.81
C THR A 162 15.79 20.90 2.23
N THR A 163 15.96 19.69 2.77
CA THR A 163 16.73 18.63 2.10
C THR A 163 15.79 17.47 1.82
N MET A 164 15.65 17.11 0.55
CA MET A 164 14.79 16.01 0.11
C MET A 164 15.56 14.69 0.14
N ASP A 165 14.89 13.62 0.57
CA ASP A 165 15.39 12.24 0.50
C ASP A 165 14.61 11.43 -0.55
N ASN A 166 14.86 10.13 -0.64
CA ASN A 166 14.20 9.27 -1.64
C ASN A 166 12.67 9.19 -1.49
N SER A 167 12.09 9.59 -0.34
CA SER A 167 10.62 9.64 -0.18
C SER A 167 9.96 10.73 -1.03
N TYR A 168 10.73 11.68 -1.56
CA TYR A 168 10.23 12.75 -2.42
C TYR A 168 10.07 12.31 -3.87
N ILE A 169 10.67 11.19 -4.28
CA ILE A 169 10.54 10.75 -5.67
C ILE A 169 9.09 10.37 -5.98
N GLY A 170 8.58 10.86 -7.12
CA GLY A 170 7.17 10.76 -7.49
C GLY A 170 6.27 11.84 -6.87
N SER A 171 6.81 12.69 -6.00
CA SER A 171 6.05 13.71 -5.28
C SER A 171 6.12 15.10 -5.93
N ARG A 172 5.22 15.99 -5.47
CA ARG A 172 5.27 17.43 -5.75
C ARG A 172 5.57 18.20 -4.48
N VAL A 173 6.59 19.05 -4.55
CA VAL A 173 7.00 19.99 -3.50
C VAL A 173 6.52 21.39 -3.86
N VAL A 174 5.84 22.04 -2.93
CA VAL A 174 5.24 23.37 -3.14
C VAL A 174 5.83 24.37 -2.16
N PHE A 175 6.39 25.45 -2.70
CA PHE A 175 7.05 26.52 -1.96
C PHE A 175 6.20 27.78 -1.98
N ASN A 176 5.72 28.24 -0.81
CA ASN A 176 4.75 29.35 -0.72
C ASN A 176 5.23 30.53 0.14
N ASN A 177 6.41 30.47 0.77
CA ASN A 177 6.94 31.57 1.58
C ASN A 177 7.17 32.84 0.73
N THR A 178 7.02 34.00 1.37
CA THR A 178 7.37 35.32 0.84
C THR A 178 8.87 35.58 0.89
N ALA A 179 9.58 35.00 1.86
CA ALA A 179 11.04 35.03 1.94
C ALA A 179 11.68 34.05 0.94
N ASN A 180 12.97 34.26 0.64
CA ASN A 180 13.74 33.31 -0.16
C ASN A 180 13.82 31.95 0.56
N GLN A 181 13.72 30.86 -0.22
CA GLN A 181 13.83 29.50 0.28
C GLN A 181 14.94 28.76 -0.46
N ALA A 182 15.47 27.73 0.19
CA ALA A 182 16.39 26.79 -0.42
C ALA A 182 15.81 25.36 -0.35
N ALA A 183 16.07 24.56 -1.36
CA ALA A 183 15.84 23.13 -1.30
C ALA A 183 16.99 22.36 -1.96
N THR A 184 17.32 21.21 -1.41
CA THR A 184 18.31 20.28 -1.97
C THR A 184 17.57 19.05 -2.47
N LEU A 185 17.77 18.68 -3.73
CA LEU A 185 17.21 17.46 -4.33
C LEU A 185 17.77 16.20 -3.66
N PRO A 186 17.10 15.05 -3.78
CA PRO A 186 17.66 13.78 -3.33
C PRO A 186 18.98 13.47 -4.07
N PRO A 187 19.93 12.76 -3.43
CA PRO A 187 21.10 12.25 -4.12
C PRO A 187 20.70 11.34 -5.29
N ILE A 188 21.38 11.45 -6.43
CA ILE A 188 21.16 10.59 -7.60
C ILE A 188 21.59 9.15 -7.29
N ALA A 189 22.56 8.96 -6.37
CA ALA A 189 23.04 7.66 -5.96
C ALA A 189 21.90 6.75 -5.48
N GLY A 190 21.66 5.65 -6.20
CA GLY A 190 20.60 4.67 -5.89
C GLY A 190 19.25 4.97 -6.53
N LEU A 191 19.11 6.05 -7.31
CA LEU A 191 17.91 6.33 -8.09
C LEU A 191 18.04 5.77 -9.52
N PRO A 192 16.98 5.14 -10.07
CA PRO A 192 16.98 4.74 -11.48
C PRO A 192 16.78 5.94 -12.40
N ASN A 193 17.17 5.78 -13.67
CA ASN A 193 16.77 6.72 -14.72
C ASN A 193 15.23 6.82 -14.76
N GLY A 194 14.71 8.04 -14.88
CA GLY A 194 13.28 8.33 -14.84
C GLY A 194 12.73 8.66 -13.45
N ALA A 195 13.49 8.46 -12.37
CA ALA A 195 13.13 8.97 -11.05
C ALA A 195 12.93 10.49 -11.10
N SER A 196 11.78 10.98 -10.65
CA SER A 196 11.41 12.39 -10.82
C SER A 196 10.86 13.06 -9.56
N VAL A 197 11.18 14.34 -9.38
CA VAL A 197 10.59 15.24 -8.37
C VAL A 197 10.02 16.47 -9.06
N HIS A 198 8.78 16.85 -8.72
CA HIS A 198 8.22 18.14 -9.15
C HIS A 198 8.39 19.19 -8.06
N CYS A 199 8.90 20.36 -8.41
CA CYS A 199 8.98 21.51 -7.51
C CYS A 199 8.22 22.68 -8.13
N SER A 200 7.49 23.43 -7.31
CA SER A 200 6.79 24.63 -7.77
C SER A 200 6.79 25.75 -6.74
N LYS A 201 6.95 26.99 -7.20
CA LYS A 201 6.78 28.20 -6.41
C LYS A 201 5.40 28.78 -6.70
N VAL A 202 4.60 28.99 -5.66
CA VAL A 202 3.24 29.54 -5.80
C VAL A 202 3.27 30.98 -6.34
N SER A 203 2.33 31.34 -7.21
CA SER A 203 2.25 32.67 -7.85
C SER A 203 1.59 33.74 -6.97
N THR A 204 0.62 33.38 -6.14
CA THR A 204 -0.14 34.33 -5.31
C THR A 204 0.59 34.63 -3.99
N SER A 205 0.71 35.92 -3.65
CA SER A 205 1.23 36.39 -2.35
C SER A 205 2.64 35.90 -1.98
N SER A 206 3.54 35.74 -2.96
CA SER A 206 4.94 35.39 -2.69
C SER A 206 5.92 36.12 -3.62
N SER A 207 6.96 36.72 -3.04
CA SER A 207 8.00 37.47 -3.78
C SER A 207 9.37 36.78 -3.74
N GLY A 208 9.57 35.86 -2.81
CA GLY A 208 10.82 35.15 -2.61
C GLY A 208 11.12 34.15 -3.72
N ILE A 209 12.41 34.00 -4.01
CA ILE A 209 12.94 33.01 -4.95
C ILE A 209 13.18 31.69 -4.21
N VAL A 210 12.93 30.57 -4.87
CA VAL A 210 13.37 29.25 -4.37
C VAL A 210 14.60 28.80 -5.13
N THR A 211 15.70 28.64 -4.42
CA THR A 211 16.92 28.03 -4.96
C THR A 211 16.85 26.52 -4.76
N ILE A 212 16.76 25.77 -5.85
CA ILE A 212 16.83 24.30 -5.85
C ILE A 212 18.24 23.89 -6.24
N SER A 213 18.93 23.15 -5.36
CA SER A 213 20.29 22.67 -5.54
C SER A 213 20.33 21.15 -5.70
N ALA A 214 21.28 20.64 -6.48
CA ALA A 214 21.62 19.23 -6.47
C ALA A 214 22.35 18.84 -5.18
N ALA A 215 22.27 17.57 -4.77
CA ALA A 215 22.95 17.08 -3.58
C ALA A 215 24.44 16.84 -3.83
N GLY A 216 25.30 17.36 -2.95
CA GLY A 216 26.73 17.08 -3.00
C GLY A 216 27.38 17.45 -4.35
N ALA A 217 27.92 16.46 -5.05
CA ALA A 217 28.58 16.62 -6.35
C ALA A 217 27.64 16.40 -7.55
N ASP A 218 26.37 16.08 -7.31
CA ASP A 218 25.38 15.91 -8.37
C ASP A 218 25.17 17.24 -9.12
N GLN A 219 24.69 17.15 -10.36
CA GLN A 219 24.49 18.30 -11.24
C GLN A 219 23.06 18.32 -11.80
N ILE A 220 22.60 19.51 -12.15
CA ILE A 220 21.33 19.76 -12.83
C ILE A 220 21.65 20.12 -14.28
N ASP A 221 21.16 19.34 -15.25
CA ASP A 221 21.21 19.73 -16.65
C ASP A 221 20.11 20.76 -16.91
N SER A 222 20.53 22.01 -17.03
CA SER A 222 19.63 23.13 -17.26
C SER A 222 19.15 23.23 -18.71
N GLY A 223 19.62 22.39 -19.63
CA GLY A 223 19.35 22.48 -21.07
C GLY A 223 20.28 23.46 -21.80
N THR A 224 21.19 24.12 -21.08
CA THR A 224 22.28 24.94 -21.65
C THR A 224 23.64 24.57 -21.04
N GLY A 225 23.70 23.46 -20.30
CA GLY A 225 24.86 23.05 -19.51
C GLY A 225 24.48 22.63 -18.09
N LEU A 226 25.44 21.96 -17.44
CA LEU A 226 25.32 21.45 -16.09
C LEU A 226 25.55 22.58 -15.06
N VAL A 227 24.67 22.67 -14.07
CA VAL A 227 24.71 23.67 -13.00
C VAL A 227 24.49 23.00 -11.64
N ALA A 228 24.99 23.62 -10.57
CA ALA A 228 24.77 23.12 -9.20
C ALA A 228 23.37 23.48 -8.66
N SER A 229 22.77 24.56 -9.15
CA SER A 229 21.46 25.03 -8.68
C SER A 229 20.68 25.82 -9.74
N VAL A 230 19.37 25.89 -9.53
CA VAL A 230 18.43 26.69 -10.33
C VAL A 230 17.52 27.50 -9.40
N ALA A 231 16.96 28.60 -9.90
CA ALA A 231 16.18 29.55 -9.13
C ALA A 231 14.75 29.70 -9.69
N LEU A 232 13.75 29.21 -8.97
CA LEU A 232 12.34 29.33 -9.31
C LEU A 232 11.77 30.65 -8.80
N ASN A 233 11.24 31.45 -9.71
CA ASN A 233 10.47 32.65 -9.39
C ASN A 233 9.02 32.29 -9.01
N PRO A 234 8.28 33.21 -8.35
CA PRO A 234 6.84 33.06 -8.12
C PRO A 234 6.07 32.68 -9.39
N GLY A 235 5.31 31.58 -9.33
CA GLY A 235 4.55 31.03 -10.44
C GLY A 235 5.30 30.02 -11.31
N GLU A 236 6.59 29.78 -11.08
CA GLU A 236 7.37 28.80 -11.83
C GLU A 236 7.30 27.40 -11.22
N ASP A 237 7.53 26.42 -12.08
CA ASP A 237 7.61 25.01 -11.77
C ASP A 237 8.69 24.30 -12.59
N CYS A 238 9.25 23.24 -12.00
CA CYS A 238 10.25 22.37 -12.61
C CYS A 238 9.98 20.92 -12.24
N VAL A 239 10.05 20.03 -13.21
CA VAL A 239 10.23 18.59 -12.98
C VAL A 239 11.70 18.26 -13.16
N PHE A 240 12.33 17.73 -12.12
CA PHE A 240 13.69 17.20 -12.13
C PHE A 240 13.58 15.70 -12.37
N THR A 241 14.21 15.19 -13.44
CA THR A 241 14.19 13.77 -13.79
C THR A 241 15.62 13.24 -13.90
N VAL A 242 15.92 12.12 -13.26
CA VAL A 242 17.24 11.48 -13.37
C VAL A 242 17.41 10.93 -14.78
N LEU A 243 18.46 11.38 -15.47
CA LEU A 243 18.89 10.81 -16.75
C LEU A 243 20.41 10.94 -16.88
N SER A 244 21.09 9.84 -17.18
CA SER A 244 22.53 9.82 -17.47
C SER A 244 23.41 10.46 -16.39
N GLY A 245 23.05 10.28 -15.11
CA GLY A 245 23.83 10.77 -13.97
C GLY A 245 23.64 12.25 -13.63
N ALA A 246 22.62 12.90 -14.19
CA ALA A 246 22.25 14.28 -13.85
C ALA A 246 20.73 14.41 -13.65
N TRP A 247 20.32 15.49 -12.97
CA TRP A 247 18.94 15.93 -12.92
C TRP A 247 18.61 16.74 -14.17
N VAL A 248 17.92 16.14 -15.14
CA VAL A 248 17.41 16.86 -16.31
C VAL A 248 16.13 17.59 -15.94
N ILE A 249 16.11 18.91 -16.15
CA ILE A 249 14.94 19.73 -15.84
C ILE A 249 14.00 19.87 -17.03
N SER A 250 12.72 20.02 -16.72
CA SER A 250 11.66 20.45 -17.64
C SER A 250 10.64 21.31 -16.87
N GLY A 251 9.80 22.10 -17.56
CA GLY A 251 8.80 22.97 -16.91
C GLY A 251 8.93 24.44 -17.29
N SER A 252 8.15 25.30 -16.61
CA SER A 252 8.03 26.73 -16.94
C SER A 252 9.32 27.54 -16.71
N PHE A 253 10.18 27.14 -15.79
CA PHE A 253 11.49 27.78 -15.59
C PHE A 253 12.35 27.78 -16.85
N LEU A 254 12.42 26.65 -17.57
CA LEU A 254 13.18 26.56 -18.82
C LEU A 254 12.63 27.49 -19.88
N PHE A 255 11.30 27.64 -19.91
CA PHE A 255 10.63 28.53 -20.84
C PHE A 255 11.00 29.99 -20.57
N ARG A 256 10.98 30.47 -19.31
CA ARG A 256 11.49 31.81 -18.99
C ARG A 256 12.95 31.95 -19.36
N ARG A 257 13.79 31.00 -18.94
CA ARG A 257 15.26 31.13 -19.09
C ARG A 257 15.70 31.16 -20.54
N ASN A 258 15.05 30.39 -21.41
CA ASN A 258 15.39 30.31 -22.82
C ASN A 258 14.64 31.35 -23.67
N ALA A 259 13.31 31.44 -23.56
CA ALA A 259 12.49 32.30 -24.41
C ALA A 259 12.39 33.75 -23.91
N PHE A 260 12.63 34.00 -22.61
CA PHE A 260 12.57 35.31 -21.97
C PHE A 260 13.88 35.67 -21.21
N SER A 261 15.02 35.20 -21.71
CA SER A 261 16.32 35.51 -21.10
C SER A 261 16.52 37.02 -20.99
N GLN A 262 16.92 37.52 -19.82
CA GLN A 262 17.08 38.95 -19.58
C GLN A 262 18.22 39.25 -18.60
N SER A 263 18.79 40.45 -18.72
CA SER A 263 19.68 41.07 -17.75
C SER A 263 19.19 42.50 -17.49
N LEU A 264 18.74 42.77 -16.26
CA LEU A 264 18.26 44.09 -15.84
C LEU A 264 19.39 45.00 -15.32
N ALA A 265 20.62 44.78 -15.80
CA ALA A 265 21.75 45.65 -15.50
C ALA A 265 21.59 47.02 -16.19
N ASN A 266 22.41 47.99 -15.76
CA ASN A 266 22.42 49.34 -16.35
C ASN A 266 22.68 49.30 -17.87
N ASN A 267 23.53 48.37 -18.31
CA ASN A 267 23.62 47.92 -19.71
C ASN A 267 23.05 46.51 -19.77
N GLY A 268 21.83 46.39 -20.28
CA GLY A 268 21.00 45.20 -20.12
C GLY A 268 20.30 44.77 -21.40
N TYR A 269 19.56 43.68 -21.31
CA TYR A 269 18.76 43.16 -22.42
C TYR A 269 17.54 42.38 -21.95
N ALA A 270 16.56 42.25 -22.84
CA ALA A 270 15.45 41.33 -22.73
C ALA A 270 15.24 40.63 -24.08
N LYS A 271 15.19 39.29 -24.06
CA LYS A 271 14.78 38.48 -25.21
C LYS A 271 13.28 38.23 -25.15
N LEU A 272 12.64 38.27 -26.32
CA LEU A 272 11.23 37.97 -26.50
C LEU A 272 11.10 36.58 -27.15
N PRO A 273 10.00 35.84 -26.90
CA PRO A 273 9.77 34.54 -27.51
C PRO A 273 9.72 34.56 -29.03
N SER A 274 9.44 35.72 -29.63
CA SER A 274 9.48 35.92 -31.08
C SER A 274 10.91 35.87 -31.66
N GLY A 275 11.94 35.83 -30.82
CA GLY A 275 13.35 35.92 -31.21
C GLY A 275 13.90 37.35 -31.21
N LEU A 276 13.03 38.37 -31.09
CA LEU A 276 13.47 39.76 -30.94
C LEU A 276 14.20 39.95 -29.60
N ILE A 277 15.26 40.75 -29.63
CA ILE A 277 16.08 41.10 -28.49
C ILE A 277 16.12 42.63 -28.41
N ILE A 278 15.71 43.15 -27.25
CA ILE A 278 15.79 44.58 -26.92
C ILE A 278 16.96 44.73 -25.97
N GLN A 279 17.91 45.61 -26.30
CA GLN A 279 19.05 45.92 -25.44
C GLN A 279 19.06 47.41 -25.13
N TRP A 280 19.53 47.77 -23.95
CA TRP A 280 19.64 49.16 -23.51
C TRP A 280 20.94 49.40 -22.78
N GLY A 281 21.31 50.67 -22.68
CA GLY A 281 22.44 51.05 -21.88
C GLY A 281 22.72 52.53 -21.87
N THR A 282 23.83 52.86 -21.23
CA THR A 282 24.42 54.19 -21.22
C THR A 282 25.88 54.14 -21.65
N SER A 283 26.37 55.21 -22.24
CA SER A 283 27.77 55.36 -22.66
C SER A 283 28.15 56.83 -22.64
N THR A 284 29.44 57.12 -22.72
CA THR A 284 29.96 58.50 -22.77
C THR A 284 30.72 58.69 -24.06
N ILE A 285 30.34 59.71 -24.83
CA ILE A 285 30.90 60.02 -26.15
C ILE A 285 31.53 61.42 -26.17
N ALA A 286 32.71 61.54 -26.76
CA ALA A 286 33.29 62.85 -27.07
C ALA A 286 32.52 63.52 -28.22
N THR A 287 32.21 64.81 -28.07
CA THR A 287 31.57 65.59 -29.14
C THR A 287 32.49 65.68 -30.37
N GLN A 288 31.93 65.78 -31.56
CA GLN A 288 32.66 65.75 -32.85
C GLN A 288 33.42 64.44 -33.07
N SER A 289 32.94 63.34 -32.49
CA SER A 289 33.55 62.02 -32.65
C SER A 289 32.51 60.94 -32.92
N MET A 290 33.02 59.78 -33.36
CA MET A 290 32.27 58.54 -33.48
C MET A 290 32.75 57.58 -32.38
N GLN A 291 31.82 56.91 -31.72
CA GLN A 291 32.10 55.88 -30.74
C GLN A 291 31.36 54.60 -31.08
N THR A 292 32.06 53.47 -30.94
CA THR A 292 31.45 52.14 -30.99
C THR A 292 30.91 51.76 -29.62
N VAL A 293 29.61 51.47 -29.56
CA VAL A 293 28.93 50.94 -28.38
C VAL A 293 28.86 49.41 -28.51
N THR A 294 29.37 48.69 -27.51
CA THR A 294 29.29 47.23 -27.44
C THR A 294 27.99 46.80 -26.77
N LEU A 295 27.30 45.83 -27.38
CA LEU A 295 26.04 45.29 -26.89
C LEU A 295 26.26 44.30 -25.73
N PRO A 296 25.38 44.29 -24.71
CA PRO A 296 25.40 43.30 -23.62
C PRO A 296 25.38 41.85 -24.09
N VAL A 297 24.68 41.55 -25.18
CA VAL A 297 24.65 40.23 -25.82
C VAL A 297 24.67 40.38 -27.34
N ALA A 298 25.27 39.42 -28.04
CA ALA A 298 25.24 39.38 -29.49
C ALA A 298 23.82 39.09 -30.01
N TYR A 299 23.38 39.81 -31.04
CA TYR A 299 22.23 39.42 -31.85
C TYR A 299 22.57 38.17 -32.66
N PRO A 300 21.81 37.06 -32.53
CA PRO A 300 22.10 35.82 -33.26
C PRO A 300 22.15 35.99 -34.78
N ASN A 301 21.24 36.77 -35.34
CA ASN A 301 21.05 36.93 -36.78
C ASN A 301 21.42 38.32 -37.28
N ALA A 302 20.76 39.36 -36.78
CA ALA A 302 20.88 40.71 -37.32
C ALA A 302 20.56 41.81 -36.30
N PHE A 303 21.28 42.92 -36.44
CA PHE A 303 20.93 44.21 -35.85
C PHE A 303 19.85 44.88 -36.72
N ILE A 304 18.82 45.47 -36.12
CA ILE A 304 17.76 46.19 -36.84
C ILE A 304 17.94 47.70 -36.71
N LEU A 305 18.01 48.21 -35.48
CA LEU A 305 18.10 49.64 -35.22
C LEU A 305 18.70 49.94 -33.85
N ALA A 306 19.25 51.15 -33.71
CA ALA A 306 19.47 51.79 -32.43
C ALA A 306 18.86 53.19 -32.43
N ALA A 307 18.41 53.61 -31.25
CA ALA A 307 17.96 54.96 -30.96
C ALA A 307 18.44 55.36 -29.57
N GLY A 308 18.43 56.65 -29.29
CA GLY A 308 18.84 57.13 -27.99
C GLY A 308 18.79 58.64 -27.88
N ASN A 309 19.22 59.14 -26.73
CA ASN A 309 19.19 60.54 -26.39
C ASN A 309 20.43 60.91 -25.58
N THR A 310 20.73 62.21 -25.54
CA THR A 310 21.72 62.75 -24.63
C THR A 310 21.18 62.73 -23.21
N GLY A 311 21.98 62.28 -22.25
CA GLY A 311 21.63 62.19 -20.83
C GLY A 311 21.67 63.53 -20.07
N THR A 312 21.78 64.66 -20.77
CA THR A 312 21.83 66.00 -20.16
C THR A 312 20.44 66.62 -20.03
N VAL A 313 20.20 67.33 -18.93
CA VAL A 313 19.00 68.16 -18.72
C VAL A 313 18.90 69.20 -19.85
N ILE A 314 17.77 69.21 -20.56
CA ILE A 314 17.50 70.23 -21.58
C ILE A 314 17.17 71.54 -20.86
N THR A 315 18.07 72.51 -20.92
CA THR A 315 17.77 73.90 -20.55
C THR A 315 17.48 74.72 -21.81
N PRO A 316 16.54 75.70 -21.76
CA PRO A 316 16.37 76.64 -22.85
C PRO A 316 17.71 77.32 -23.15
N ASN A 317 18.14 77.30 -24.41
CA ASN A 317 19.39 77.90 -24.92
C ASN A 317 20.71 77.14 -24.67
N ALA A 318 20.68 75.88 -24.23
CA ALA A 318 21.89 75.05 -24.25
C ALA A 318 22.32 74.71 -25.70
N ALA A 319 23.63 74.63 -25.94
CA ALA A 319 24.18 74.16 -27.21
C ALA A 319 23.61 72.76 -27.51
N SER A 320 22.90 72.63 -28.64
CA SER A 320 22.26 71.37 -29.02
C SER A 320 23.31 70.37 -29.49
N ILE A 321 23.32 69.19 -28.86
CA ILE A 321 24.11 68.05 -29.30
C ILE A 321 23.20 67.19 -30.18
N SER A 322 23.60 67.00 -31.43
CA SER A 322 22.92 66.06 -32.34
C SER A 322 23.54 64.68 -32.20
N LEU A 323 22.70 63.65 -32.03
CA LEU A 323 23.14 62.26 -32.04
C LEU A 323 22.72 61.59 -33.35
N GLY A 324 23.67 60.94 -34.01
CA GLY A 324 23.42 60.03 -35.12
C GLY A 324 23.67 58.59 -34.68
N PHE A 325 22.63 57.76 -34.72
CA PHE A 325 22.74 56.33 -34.48
C PHE A 325 22.88 55.60 -35.81
N GLN A 326 23.86 54.70 -35.92
CA GLN A 326 24.04 53.89 -37.11
C GLN A 326 22.82 52.99 -37.34
N GLY A 327 22.20 53.08 -38.52
CA GLY A 327 21.05 52.25 -38.89
C GLY A 327 21.38 50.78 -39.16
N ASN A 328 22.65 50.43 -39.39
CA ASN A 328 23.10 49.05 -39.63
C ASN A 328 24.38 48.76 -38.81
N GLY A 329 24.19 48.39 -37.53
CA GLY A 329 25.26 47.93 -36.65
C GLY A 329 25.74 46.51 -36.96
N SER A 330 26.73 46.04 -36.22
CA SER A 330 27.12 44.63 -36.21
C SER A 330 26.25 43.83 -35.22
N LYS A 331 26.42 42.51 -35.21
CA LYS A 331 25.75 41.63 -34.22
C LYS A 331 26.14 41.96 -32.78
N THR A 332 27.28 42.60 -32.55
CA THR A 332 27.85 42.83 -31.21
C THR A 332 28.02 44.31 -30.86
N SER A 333 27.77 45.22 -31.80
CA SER A 333 28.02 46.65 -31.60
C SER A 333 27.31 47.53 -32.61
N PHE A 334 27.18 48.82 -32.30
CA PHE A 334 26.79 49.85 -33.27
C PHE A 334 27.58 51.14 -33.03
N ASN A 335 27.70 51.99 -34.05
CA ASN A 335 28.34 53.29 -33.90
C ASN A 335 27.34 54.39 -33.57
N VAL A 336 27.76 55.33 -32.73
CA VAL A 336 27.08 56.59 -32.43
C VAL A 336 28.00 57.73 -32.79
N ILE A 337 27.45 58.78 -33.39
CA ILE A 337 28.15 60.02 -33.72
C ILE A 337 27.52 61.15 -32.91
N ALA A 338 28.33 61.97 -32.25
CA ALA A 338 27.87 63.18 -31.57
C ALA A 338 28.36 64.43 -32.32
N GLY A 339 27.44 65.24 -32.84
CA GLY A 339 27.73 66.49 -33.55
C GLY A 339 27.34 67.71 -32.73
N THR A 340 28.28 68.65 -32.52
CA THR A 340 28.06 69.95 -31.87
C THR A 340 29.10 70.95 -32.37
N ALA A 341 28.86 72.26 -32.21
CA ALA A 341 29.81 73.32 -32.57
C ALA A 341 30.98 73.47 -31.56
N SER A 342 30.91 72.83 -30.38
CA SER A 342 31.94 72.90 -29.33
C SER A 342 32.51 71.52 -28.99
N SER A 343 33.74 71.50 -28.47
CA SER A 343 34.43 70.30 -27.97
C SER A 343 34.06 70.01 -26.51
N GLY A 344 33.83 68.75 -26.18
CA GLY A 344 33.45 68.27 -24.86
C GLY A 344 33.11 66.77 -24.87
N SER A 345 32.43 66.31 -23.83
CA SER A 345 31.94 64.93 -23.69
C SER A 345 30.52 64.94 -23.15
N THR A 346 29.71 63.99 -23.58
CA THR A 346 28.32 63.86 -23.12
C THR A 346 27.95 62.41 -22.86
N GLY A 347 27.09 62.21 -21.85
CA GLY A 347 26.45 60.92 -21.61
C GLY A 347 25.35 60.69 -22.63
N ILE A 348 25.22 59.46 -23.09
CA ILE A 348 24.13 59.00 -23.96
C ILE A 348 23.43 57.82 -23.29
N SER A 349 22.11 57.77 -23.41
CA SER A 349 21.32 56.57 -23.21
C SER A 349 20.85 56.05 -24.56
N TRP A 350 20.80 54.73 -24.70
CA TRP A 350 20.47 54.09 -25.95
C TRP A 350 19.60 52.85 -25.73
N ILE A 351 18.83 52.54 -26.76
CA ILE A 351 18.08 51.31 -26.94
C ILE A 351 18.41 50.77 -28.33
N SER A 352 18.55 49.45 -28.45
CA SER A 352 18.77 48.77 -29.73
C SER A 352 17.89 47.52 -29.83
N ILE A 353 17.52 47.19 -31.06
CA ILE A 353 16.66 46.04 -31.37
C ILE A 353 17.35 45.20 -32.45
N GLY A 354 17.27 43.88 -32.30
CA GLY A 354 17.77 42.89 -33.24
C GLY A 354 17.21 41.51 -32.92
N TYR A 355 17.70 40.47 -33.61
CA TYR A 355 17.31 39.07 -33.42
C TYR A 355 18.41 38.13 -33.91
#